data_AF-A0ABD0NI61-F1
#
_entry.id   AF-A0ABD0NI61-F1
#
_cell.length_a   1.000
_cell.length_b   1.000
_cell.length_c   1.000
_cell.angle_alpha   90.00
_cell.angle_beta   90.00
_cell.angle_gamma   90.00
#
_symmetry.space_group_name_H-M   'P 1'
#
loop_
_entity.id
_entity.type
_entity.pdbx_description
1 polymer ?
#
loop_
_entity_poly.entity_id
_entity_poly.type
_entity_poly.pdbx_seq_one_letter_code
_entity_poly.pdbx_strand_id
1 'polypeptide(L)' 'FGDKGILLAKIDIETNETSLNNADEGFRDRLQVDQTGSLTIKNTRTTDSGLYELQIRGSDESLQRFLLS' A
#
# COMPACT_ATOMS: atom_id res chain seq x y z
N PHE A 1 8.47 15.48 -13.82
CA PHE A 1 7.29 14.67 -13.43
C PHE A 1 7.79 13.62 -12.45
N GLY A 2 8.15 14.01 -11.23
CA GLY A 2 7.21 14.24 -10.13
C GLY A 2 7.13 12.92 -9.37
N ASP A 3 8.01 12.72 -8.40
CA ASP A 3 8.26 11.48 -7.64
C ASP A 3 6.94 10.88 -7.12
N LYS A 4 6.36 9.98 -7.92
CA LYS A 4 5.28 9.10 -7.48
C LYS A 4 5.97 7.97 -6.73
N GLY A 5 5.67 7.86 -5.44
CA GLY A 5 6.13 6.74 -4.64
C GLY A 5 5.60 5.43 -5.20
N ILE A 6 6.17 4.33 -4.74
CA ILE A 6 5.76 3.01 -5.20
C ILE A 6 4.36 2.73 -4.63
N LEU A 7 3.36 2.66 -5.51
CA LEU A 7 2.02 2.29 -5.10
C LEU A 7 2.04 0.83 -4.62
N LEU A 8 1.77 0.59 -3.35
CA LEU A 8 1.81 -0.74 -2.73
C LEU A 8 0.49 -1.48 -2.83
N ALA A 9 -0.61 -0.77 -2.60
CA ALA A 9 -1.93 -1.36 -2.58
C ALA A 9 -3.01 -0.31 -2.89
N LYS A 10 -4.17 -0.83 -3.27
CA LYS A 10 -5.41 -0.11 -3.43
C LYS A 10 -6.48 -0.77 -2.58
N ILE A 11 -7.16 0.01 -1.77
CA ILE A 11 -8.24 -0.44 -0.91
C ILE A 11 -9.50 0.25 -1.41
N ASP A 12 -10.50 -0.53 -1.78
CA ASP A 12 -11.80 -0.05 -2.18
C ASP A 12 -12.76 -0.29 -1.02
N ILE A 13 -13.12 0.77 -0.29
CA ILE A 13 -14.01 0.70 0.87
C ILE A 13 -15.46 0.47 0.42
N GLU A 14 -15.80 0.88 -0.81
CA GLU A 14 -17.15 0.74 -1.38
C GLU A 14 -17.43 -0.73 -1.72
N THR A 15 -16.49 -1.40 -2.38
CA THR A 15 -16.60 -2.84 -2.70
C THR A 15 -16.00 -3.75 -1.63
N ASN A 16 -15.36 -3.17 -0.61
CA ASN A 16 -14.54 -3.89 0.38
C ASN A 16 -13.47 -4.79 -0.26
N GLU A 17 -12.94 -4.37 -1.40
CA GLU A 17 -11.93 -5.10 -2.17
C GLU A 17 -10.56 -4.50 -1.92
N THR A 18 -9.52 -5.34 -1.89
CA THR A 18 -8.14 -4.86 -1.82
C THR A 18 -7.33 -5.44 -2.96
N SER A 19 -6.76 -4.56 -3.77
CA SER A 19 -5.80 -4.91 -4.82
C SER A 19 -4.38 -4.59 -4.36
N LEU A 20 -3.55 -5.62 -4.21
CA LEU A 20 -2.13 -5.45 -3.97
C LEU A 20 -1.42 -5.16 -5.29
N ASN A 21 -0.54 -4.15 -5.28
CA ASN A 21 0.24 -3.83 -6.45
C ASN A 21 1.52 -4.66 -6.45
N ASN A 22 1.81 -5.27 -7.59
CA ASN A 22 2.93 -6.21 -7.73
C ASN A 22 4.28 -5.49 -7.90
N ALA A 23 4.34 -4.20 -7.58
CA ALA A 23 5.50 -3.35 -7.84
C ALA A 23 6.76 -3.84 -7.11
N ASP A 24 6.57 -4.54 -6.00
CA ASP A 24 7.62 -5.24 -5.27
C ASP A 24 7.12 -6.64 -4.93
N GLU A 25 7.55 -7.62 -5.72
CA GLU A 25 7.27 -9.04 -5.51
C GLU A 25 7.60 -9.48 -4.06
N GLY A 26 8.56 -8.80 -3.42
CA GLY A 26 8.94 -9.02 -2.02
C GLY A 26 7.90 -8.62 -0.97
N PHE A 27 6.99 -7.68 -1.28
CA PHE A 27 5.92 -7.31 -0.34
C PHE A 27 4.68 -8.15 -0.51
N ARG A 28 4.41 -8.75 -1.67
CA ARG A 28 3.18 -9.54 -1.89
C ARG A 28 2.99 -10.66 -0.85
N ASP A 29 4.09 -11.28 -0.42
CA ASP A 29 4.07 -12.37 0.57
C ASP A 29 3.99 -11.88 2.02
N ARG A 30 4.33 -10.61 2.26
CA ARG A 30 4.51 -10.03 3.61
C ARG A 30 3.49 -8.96 3.95
N LEU A 31 2.78 -8.47 2.94
CA LEU A 31 1.81 -7.39 3.03
C LEU A 31 0.42 -8.00 3.22
N GLN A 32 -0.15 -7.73 4.39
CA GLN A 32 -1.44 -8.24 4.82
C GLN A 32 -2.42 -7.07 4.91
N VAL A 33 -3.59 -7.22 4.32
CA VAL A 33 -4.65 -6.20 4.42
C VAL A 33 -5.75 -6.73 5.29
N ASP A 34 -6.11 -5.92 6.27
CA ASP A 34 -7.20 -6.19 7.17
C ASP A 34 -8.53 -5.76 6.54
N GLN A 35 -9.61 -6.45 6.91
CA GLN A 35 -10.98 -6.21 6.46
C GLN A 35 -11.51 -4.81 6.79
N THR A 36 -10.82 -4.07 7.66
CA THR A 36 -11.05 -2.67 7.97
C THR A 36 -10.38 -1.69 7.00
N GLY A 37 -9.66 -2.19 6.00
CA GLY A 37 -8.82 -1.37 5.11
C GLY A 37 -7.48 -0.99 5.73
N SER A 38 -7.02 -1.74 6.73
CA SER A 38 -5.73 -1.49 7.37
C SER A 38 -4.62 -2.29 6.68
N LEU A 39 -3.57 -1.60 6.23
CA LEU A 39 -2.41 -2.24 5.59
C LEU A 39 -1.33 -2.57 6.62
N THR A 40 -1.00 -3.84 6.77
CA THR A 40 0.11 -4.30 7.61
C THR A 40 1.21 -4.89 6.76
N ILE A 41 2.37 -4.23 6.73
CA ILE A 41 3.57 -4.77 6.09
C ILE A 41 4.36 -5.51 7.15
N LYS A 42 4.41 -6.84 7.06
CA LYS A 42 5.21 -7.63 7.99
C LYS A 42 6.68 -7.54 7.58
N ASN A 43 7.54 -7.51 8.59
CA ASN A 43 8.91 -8.03 8.45
C ASN A 43 9.80 -7.11 7.56
N THR A 44 9.50 -5.82 7.50
CA THR A 44 10.19 -4.79 6.70
C THR A 44 11.70 -4.72 7.02
N ARG A 45 12.55 -4.69 6.00
CA ARG A 45 14.01 -4.54 6.15
C ARG A 45 14.42 -3.12 5.77
N THR A 46 15.58 -2.67 6.27
CA THR A 46 16.20 -1.40 5.85
C THR A 46 16.61 -1.35 4.38
N THR A 47 16.62 -2.51 3.70
CA THR A 47 16.79 -2.58 2.24
C THR A 47 15.52 -2.22 1.48
N ASP A 48 14.38 -2.36 2.13
CA ASP A 48 13.07 -2.10 1.56
C ASP A 48 12.67 -0.61 1.79
N SER A 49 13.59 0.20 2.32
CA SER A 49 13.36 1.60 2.64
C SER A 49 13.10 2.42 1.36
N GLY A 50 12.05 3.23 1.39
CA GLY A 50 11.55 3.92 0.21
C GLY A 50 10.27 4.70 0.47
N LEU A 51 9.87 5.50 -0.52
CA LEU A 51 8.59 6.20 -0.52
C LEU A 51 7.52 5.29 -1.12
N TYR A 52 6.52 4.97 -0.31
CA TYR A 52 5.40 4.14 -0.71
C TYR A 52 4.08 4.90 -0.63
N GLU A 53 3.14 4.49 -1.48
CA GLU A 53 1.80 5.06 -1.54
C GLU A 53 0.72 3.99 -1.39
N LEU A 54 -0.30 4.30 -0.61
CA LEU A 54 -1.53 3.53 -0.44
C LEU A 54 -2.70 4.35 -0.98
N GLN A 55 -3.45 3.79 -1.92
CA GLN A 55 -4.67 4.41 -2.44
C GLN A 55 -5.88 3.81 -1.74
N ILE A 56 -6.72 4.67 -1.19
CA ILE A 56 -7.96 4.30 -0.52
C ILE A 56 -9.09 4.96 -1.31
N ARG A 57 -9.90 4.13 -1.94
CA ARG A 57 -11.06 4.51 -2.74
C ARG A 57 -12.31 4.25 -1.92
N GLY A 58 -12.87 5.30 -1.35
CA GLY A 58 -14.17 5.26 -0.68
C GLY A 58 -15.09 6.30 -1.28
N SER A 59 -15.81 7.02 -0.42
CA SER A 59 -16.60 8.20 -0.83
C SER A 59 -15.74 9.32 -1.44
N ASP A 60 -14.45 9.34 -1.13
CA ASP A 60 -13.43 10.23 -1.70
C ASP A 60 -12.14 9.42 -1.96
N GLU A 61 -11.37 9.79 -2.97
CA GLU A 61 -10.08 9.14 -3.25
C GLU A 61 -9.01 9.72 -2.33
N SER A 62 -8.60 8.94 -1.33
CA SER A 62 -7.52 9.30 -0.42
C SER A 62 -6.21 8.61 -0.81
N LEU A 63 -5.14 9.38 -0.88
CA LEU A 63 -3.78 8.86 -1.10
C LEU A 63 -2.96 9.08 0.17
N GLN A 64 -2.54 7.98 0.79
CA GLN A 64 -1.63 8.01 1.92
C GLN A 64 -0.22 7.69 1.46
N ARG A 65 0.74 8.55 1.80
CA ARG A 65 2.16 8.37 1.52
C ARG A 65 2.88 8.09 2.82
N PHE A 66 3.78 7.11 2.80
CA PHE A 66 4.61 6.80 3.95
C PHE A 66 6.03 6.46 3.50
N LEU A 67 6.98 6.84 4.34
CA LEU A 67 8.38 6.48 4.18
C LEU A 67 8.63 5.24 5.02
N LEU A 68 9.09 4.18 4.36
CA LEU A 68 9.67 3.03 5.05
C LEU A 68 11.16 3.32 5.23
N SER A 69 11.68 3.20 6.44
CA SER A 69 13.08 3.50 6.79
C SER A 69 13.72 2.35 7.55
#